data_AF-A0A7C4CN02-F1
#
_entry.id   AF-A0A7C4CN02-F1
#
_cell.length_a   1.000
_cell.length_b   1.000
_cell.length_c   1.000
_cell.angle_alpha   90.00
_cell.angle_beta   90.00
_cell.angle_gamma   90.00
#
_symmetry.space_group_name_H-M   'P 1'
#
loop_
_entity.id
_entity.type
_entity.pdbx_description
1 polymer ?
#
loop_
_entity_poly.entity_id
_entity_poly.type
_entity_poly.pdbx_seq_one_letter_code
_entity_poly.pdbx_strand_id
1 'polypeptide(L)'
;MSLRFLVDSMHGYVARWLRIMGYDTIYLNNIEDDEAIKIASEGRILVTSDSELAKYAESRGITVIMVKGLSEQEVLRTIVERFNLTFKEDFLRCTVCNGELKAIGLDEAFNTLGFTPKGVEKFWKCKSCGKVYWKGSHWKNISRQISRLFNTESTCNDA
;
A
#
# COMPACT_ATOMS: atom_id res chain seq x y z
N MET A 1 -14.98 6.43 6.00
CA MET A 1 -14.59 5.67 4.79
C MET A 1 -13.07 5.56 4.78
N SER A 2 -12.51 4.41 4.37
CA SER A 2 -11.05 4.24 4.27
C SER A 2 -10.53 4.94 3.01
N LEU A 3 -9.35 5.55 3.10
CA LEU A 3 -8.70 6.18 1.95
C LEU A 3 -8.32 5.14 0.90
N ARG A 4 -8.41 5.54 -0.37
CA ARG A 4 -8.09 4.71 -1.52
C ARG A 4 -7.12 5.43 -2.42
N PHE A 5 -6.19 4.69 -3.00
CA PHE A 5 -5.11 5.22 -3.81
C PHE A 5 -5.12 4.61 -5.21
N LEU A 6 -4.65 5.40 -6.16
CA LEU A 6 -4.21 4.98 -7.47
C LEU A 6 -2.76 5.42 -7.61
N VAL A 7 -1.84 4.47 -7.75
CA VAL A 7 -0.41 4.72 -7.76
C VAL A 7 0.15 4.41 -9.14
N ASP A 8 0.88 5.36 -9.69
CA ASP A 8 1.58 5.24 -10.96
C ASP A 8 2.58 4.08 -10.98
N SER A 9 2.78 3.54 -12.19
CA SER A 9 3.70 2.49 -12.59
C SER A 9 5.16 2.69 -12.13
N MET A 10 5.57 3.93 -11.86
CA MET A 10 6.91 4.23 -11.36
C MET A 10 7.05 4.08 -9.83
N HIS A 11 5.94 3.85 -9.11
CA HIS A 11 5.90 3.88 -7.66
C HIS A 11 5.37 2.57 -7.05
N GLY A 12 5.75 1.43 -7.64
CA GLY A 12 5.31 0.10 -7.19
C GLY A 12 5.66 -0.21 -5.73
N TYR A 13 6.77 0.33 -5.22
CA TYR A 13 7.11 0.23 -3.79
C TYR A 13 6.07 0.92 -2.90
N VAL A 14 5.66 2.13 -3.28
CA VAL A 14 4.66 2.94 -2.57
C VAL A 14 3.32 2.18 -2.56
N ALA A 15 2.91 1.68 -3.72
CA ALA A 15 1.68 0.88 -3.85
C ALA A 15 1.69 -0.35 -2.92
N ARG A 16 2.82 -1.06 -2.88
CA ARG A 16 3.00 -2.22 -2.00
C ARG A 16 2.86 -1.83 -0.53
N TRP A 17 3.48 -0.74 -0.10
CA TRP A 17 3.46 -0.29 1.29
C TRP A 17 2.10 0.21 1.75
N LEU A 18 1.37 0.94 0.90
CA LEU A 18 -0.01 1.32 1.20
C LEU A 18 -0.90 0.08 1.38
N ARG A 19 -0.72 -0.97 0.57
CA ARG A 19 -1.42 -2.25 0.74
C ARG A 19 -1.02 -2.99 2.02
N ILE A 20 0.28 -3.03 2.36
CA ILE A 20 0.76 -3.58 3.63
C ILE A 20 0.07 -2.87 4.80
N MET A 21 -0.09 -1.56 4.70
CA MET A 21 -0.76 -0.75 5.70
C MET A 21 -2.31 -0.90 5.70
N GLY A 22 -2.87 -1.67 4.77
CA GLY A 22 -4.29 -1.99 4.69
C GLY A 22 -5.12 -1.06 3.79
N TYR A 23 -4.51 -0.13 3.08
CA TYR A 23 -5.21 0.80 2.19
C TYR A 23 -5.44 0.19 0.81
N ASP A 24 -6.67 0.34 0.30
CA ASP A 24 -7.01 -0.07 -1.07
C ASP A 24 -6.20 0.78 -2.05
N THR A 25 -5.27 0.14 -2.75
CA THR A 25 -4.34 0.81 -3.65
C THR A 25 -4.26 0.06 -4.97
N ILE A 26 -4.80 0.66 -6.02
CA ILE A 26 -4.58 0.20 -7.39
C ILE A 26 -3.20 0.69 -7.82
N TYR A 27 -2.48 -0.17 -8.53
CA TYR A 27 -1.20 0.14 -9.13
C TYR A 27 -1.38 0.12 -10.65
N LEU A 28 -1.01 1.20 -11.31
CA LEU A 28 -1.16 1.37 -12.75
C LEU A 28 -0.15 0.46 -13.47
N ASN A 29 -0.67 -0.40 -14.35
CA ASN A 29 0.14 -1.26 -15.22
C ASN A 29 -0.06 -0.83 -16.67
N ASN A 30 0.72 0.15 -17.12
CA ASN A 30 0.78 0.57 -18.52
C ASN A 30 -0.62 0.76 -19.16
N ILE A 31 -1.47 1.55 -18.50
CA ILE A 31 -2.78 1.95 -19.01
C ILE A 31 -2.74 3.41 -19.45
N GLU A 32 -3.64 3.78 -20.37
CA GLU A 32 -3.75 5.14 -20.89
C GLU A 32 -4.27 6.12 -19.83
N ASP A 33 -3.90 7.40 -19.97
CA ASP A 33 -4.27 8.46 -19.02
C ASP A 33 -5.78 8.55 -18.80
N ASP A 34 -6.61 8.43 -19.84
CA ASP A 34 -8.07 8.46 -19.72
C ASP A 34 -8.60 7.31 -18.85
N GLU A 35 -7.98 6.13 -18.92
CA GLU A 35 -8.35 5.00 -18.06
C GLU A 35 -7.91 5.24 -16.61
N ALA A 36 -6.71 5.80 -16.40
CA ALA A 36 -6.24 6.21 -15.08
C ALA A 36 -7.17 7.26 -14.45
N ILE A 37 -7.61 8.26 -15.21
CA ILE A 37 -8.59 9.27 -14.76
C ILE A 37 -9.91 8.61 -14.38
N LYS A 38 -10.43 7.69 -15.19
CA LYS A 38 -11.67 6.98 -14.90
C LYS A 38 -11.59 6.22 -13.58
N ILE A 39 -10.50 5.48 -13.37
CA ILE A 39 -10.26 4.72 -12.13
C ILE A 39 -10.10 5.68 -10.94
N ALA A 40 -9.36 6.77 -11.09
CA ALA A 40 -9.17 7.75 -10.03
C ALA A 40 -10.49 8.46 -9.63
N SER A 41 -11.36 8.70 -10.61
CA SER A 41 -12.68 9.32 -10.42
C SER A 41 -13.62 8.49 -9.54
N GLU A 42 -13.31 7.21 -9.29
CA GLU A 42 -14.03 6.38 -8.32
C GLU A 42 -13.76 6.79 -6.86
N GLY A 43 -13.14 7.94 -6.61
CA GLY A 43 -12.82 8.46 -5.28
C GLY A 43 -11.49 7.95 -4.75
N ARG A 44 -10.46 7.91 -5.61
CA ARG A 44 -9.09 7.55 -5.28
C ARG A 44 -8.18 8.76 -5.37
N ILE A 45 -7.17 8.80 -4.51
CA ILE A 45 -6.09 9.77 -4.57
C ILE A 45 -5.05 9.26 -5.57
N LEU A 46 -4.74 10.07 -6.58
CA LEU A 46 -3.69 9.75 -7.56
C LEU A 46 -2.31 10.11 -7.00
N VAL A 47 -1.38 9.17 -7.05
CA VAL A 47 0.04 9.38 -6.73
C VAL A 47 0.86 9.19 -8.00
N THR A 48 1.46 10.27 -8.51
CA THR A 48 2.21 10.23 -9.77
C THR A 48 3.38 11.22 -9.77
N SER A 49 4.39 10.91 -10.58
CA SER A 49 5.48 11.84 -10.92
C SER A 49 5.29 12.49 -12.30
N ASP A 50 4.28 12.07 -13.05
CA ASP A 50 3.90 12.62 -14.34
C ASP A 50 3.13 13.94 -14.16
N SER A 51 3.68 15.01 -14.77
CA SER A 51 3.14 16.36 -14.64
C SER A 51 1.94 16.62 -15.55
N GLU A 52 1.80 15.88 -16.64
CA GLU A 52 0.69 16.01 -17.59
C GLU A 52 -0.52 15.26 -17.03
N LEU A 53 -0.33 14.01 -16.60
CA LEU A 53 -1.38 13.24 -15.93
C LEU A 53 -1.88 13.92 -14.65
N ALA A 54 -0.98 14.49 -13.84
CA ALA A 54 -1.35 15.24 -12.65
C ALA A 54 -2.28 16.42 -12.97
N LYS A 55 -1.90 17.28 -13.93
CA LYS A 55 -2.72 18.42 -14.36
C LYS A 55 -4.06 17.96 -14.93
N TYR A 56 -4.05 16.88 -15.71
CA TYR A 56 -5.26 16.34 -16.29
C TYR A 56 -6.21 15.84 -15.20
N ALA A 57 -5.71 15.08 -14.22
CA ALA A 57 -6.49 14.61 -13.09
C ALA A 57 -7.05 15.76 -12.24
N GLU A 58 -6.23 16.76 -11.92
CA GLU A 58 -6.66 17.95 -11.16
C GLU A 58 -7.77 18.72 -11.89
N SER A 59 -7.69 18.86 -13.23
CA SER A 59 -8.74 19.49 -14.03
C SER A 59 -10.08 18.75 -13.98
N ARG A 60 -10.07 17.47 -13.59
CA ARG A 60 -11.25 16.62 -13.38
C ARG A 60 -11.70 16.55 -11.91
N GLY A 61 -11.07 17.32 -11.02
CA GLY A 61 -11.37 17.35 -9.59
C GLY A 61 -10.83 16.17 -8.79
N ILE A 62 -9.90 15.39 -9.36
CA ILE A 62 -9.23 14.29 -8.66
C ILE A 62 -8.17 14.86 -7.72
N THR A 63 -8.08 14.31 -6.51
CA THR A 63 -7.00 14.66 -5.57
C THR A 63 -5.69 14.03 -6.04
N VAL A 64 -4.66 14.85 -6.26
CA VAL A 64 -3.35 14.41 -6.72
C VAL A 64 -2.26 14.66 -5.67
N ILE A 65 -1.33 13.72 -5.57
CA ILE A 65 -0.05 13.87 -4.89
C ILE A 65 1.04 13.79 -5.96
N MET A 66 1.57 14.95 -6.31
CA MET A 66 2.71 15.06 -7.19
C MET A 66 3.99 14.73 -6.41
N VAL A 67 4.72 13.71 -6.86
CA VAL A 67 5.89 13.16 -6.13
C VAL A 67 7.19 13.19 -6.94
N LYS A 68 7.23 14.00 -8.01
CA LYS A 68 8.38 14.15 -8.88
C LYS A 68 9.62 14.58 -8.09
N GLY A 69 10.72 13.82 -8.26
CA GLY A 69 12.01 14.09 -7.63
C GLY A 69 12.16 13.55 -6.20
N LEU A 70 11.15 12.89 -5.65
CA LEU A 70 11.21 12.25 -4.33
C LEU A 70 11.66 10.79 -4.44
N SER A 71 12.44 10.32 -3.46
CA SER A 71 12.68 8.90 -3.25
C SER A 71 11.41 8.18 -2.77
N GLU A 72 11.32 6.87 -2.97
CA GLU A 72 10.14 6.09 -2.58
C GLU A 72 9.79 6.20 -1.08
N GLN A 73 10.80 6.41 -0.23
CA GLN A 73 10.61 6.63 1.21
C GLN A 73 10.02 8.02 1.50
N GLU A 74 10.51 9.05 0.82
CA GLU A 74 9.97 10.41 0.94
C GLU A 74 8.53 10.48 0.43
N VAL A 75 8.22 9.76 -0.66
CA VAL A 75 6.85 9.63 -1.15
C VAL A 75 5.95 9.01 -0.09
N LEU A 76 6.33 7.87 0.47
CA LEU A 76 5.53 7.21 1.50
C LEU A 76 5.32 8.09 2.72
N ARG A 77 6.39 8.75 3.21
CA ARG A 77 6.30 9.68 4.33
C ARG A 77 5.33 10.83 4.03
N THR A 78 5.47 11.45 2.86
CA THR A 78 4.57 12.53 2.41
C THR A 78 3.10 12.10 2.43
N ILE A 79 2.80 10.88 1.95
CA ILE A 79 1.43 10.35 1.95
C ILE A 79 0.94 10.09 3.37
N VAL A 80 1.77 9.46 4.21
CA VAL A 80 1.45 9.14 5.61
C VAL A 80 1.10 10.41 6.38
N GLU A 81 1.95 11.43 6.31
CA GLU A 81 1.78 12.69 7.03
C GLU A 81 0.58 13.48 6.49
N ARG A 82 0.48 13.65 5.16
CA ARG A 82 -0.57 14.46 4.52
C ARG A 82 -1.97 13.94 4.81
N PHE A 83 -2.14 12.62 4.90
CA PHE A 83 -3.44 11.99 5.11
C PHE A 83 -3.64 11.43 6.51
N ASN A 84 -2.67 11.68 7.42
CA ASN A 84 -2.64 11.13 8.77
C ASN A 84 -2.95 9.62 8.76
N LEU A 85 -2.26 8.89 7.88
CA LEU A 85 -2.47 7.46 7.76
C LEU A 85 -2.15 6.80 9.10
N THR A 86 -2.88 5.75 9.40
CA THR A 86 -2.60 4.88 10.55
C THR A 86 -2.27 3.49 10.06
N PHE A 87 -1.56 2.73 10.88
CA PHE A 87 -1.31 1.32 10.64
C PHE A 87 -1.96 0.48 11.72
N LYS A 88 -2.76 -0.49 11.29
CA LYS A 88 -3.22 -1.60 12.13
C LYS A 88 -2.59 -2.86 11.58
N GLU A 89 -2.15 -3.76 12.45
CA GLU A 89 -1.48 -5.00 12.04
C GLU A 89 -2.40 -6.04 11.38
N ASP A 90 -3.58 -5.62 10.94
CA ASP A 90 -4.55 -6.44 10.24
C ASP A 90 -4.19 -6.44 8.76
N PHE A 91 -3.84 -7.62 8.23
CA PHE A 91 -3.57 -7.78 6.81
C PHE A 91 -4.87 -7.64 6.02
N LEU A 92 -5.20 -6.42 5.55
CA LEU A 92 -6.46 -6.16 4.85
C LEU A 92 -6.34 -6.28 3.33
N ARG A 93 -5.14 -6.10 2.76
CA ARG A 93 -4.93 -6.07 1.31
C ARG A 93 -3.75 -6.92 0.86
N CYS A 94 -3.93 -7.63 -0.25
CA CYS A 94 -2.88 -8.39 -0.90
C CYS A 94 -1.81 -7.45 -1.45
N THR A 95 -0.56 -7.63 -1.03
CA THR A 95 0.57 -6.81 -1.49
C THR A 95 0.86 -6.95 -2.99
N VAL A 96 0.37 -8.02 -3.63
CA VAL A 96 0.55 -8.28 -5.07
C VAL A 96 -0.57 -7.68 -5.89
N CYS A 97 -1.83 -8.02 -5.59
CA CYS A 97 -2.97 -7.68 -6.45
C CYS A 97 -4.01 -6.74 -5.82
N ASN A 98 -3.78 -6.22 -4.60
CA ASN A 98 -4.73 -5.39 -3.84
C ASN A 98 -6.02 -6.10 -3.37
N GLY A 99 -6.25 -7.35 -3.78
CA GLY A 99 -7.41 -8.14 -3.36
C GLY A 99 -7.52 -8.29 -1.84
N GLU A 100 -8.74 -8.42 -1.35
CA GLU A 100 -8.99 -8.61 0.07
C GLU A 100 -8.38 -9.91 0.58
N LEU A 101 -7.84 -9.84 1.79
CA LEU A 101 -7.30 -10.98 2.50
C LEU A 101 -8.36 -11.54 3.46
N LYS A 102 -8.52 -12.86 3.44
CA LYS A 102 -9.40 -13.59 4.36
C LYS A 102 -8.54 -14.38 5.34
N ALA A 103 -8.86 -14.33 6.62
CA ALA A 103 -8.25 -15.23 7.60
C ALA A 103 -8.59 -16.70 7.25
N ILE A 104 -7.60 -17.57 7.29
CA ILE A 104 -7.74 -19.00 7.01
C ILE A 104 -7.13 -19.83 8.15
N GLY A 105 -7.60 -21.07 8.29
CA GLY A 105 -7.07 -22.03 9.25
C GLY A 105 -5.75 -22.66 8.80
N LEU A 106 -5.13 -23.41 9.71
CA LEU A 106 -3.86 -24.09 9.48
C LEU A 106 -3.92 -25.09 8.31
N ASP A 107 -4.99 -25.88 8.23
CA ASP A 107 -5.13 -26.92 7.20
C ASP A 107 -5.19 -26.32 5.80
N GLU A 108 -5.95 -25.22 5.61
CA GLU A 108 -6.01 -24.53 4.33
C GLU A 108 -4.67 -23.88 3.96
N ALA A 109 -3.96 -23.34 4.96
CA ALA A 109 -2.64 -22.77 4.75
C ALA A 109 -1.64 -23.85 4.32
N PHE A 110 -1.65 -25.00 4.99
CA PHE A 110 -0.82 -26.16 4.65
C PHE A 110 -1.13 -26.68 3.24
N ASN A 111 -2.41 -26.82 2.88
CA ASN A 111 -2.82 -27.27 1.55
C ASN A 111 -2.34 -26.34 0.42
N THR A 112 -2.17 -25.04 0.72
CA THR A 112 -1.71 -24.06 -0.26
C THR A 112 -0.18 -23.93 -0.29
N LEU A 113 0.50 -24.03 0.86
CA LEU A 113 1.95 -23.83 0.99
C LEU A 113 2.77 -25.12 0.87
N GLY A 114 2.17 -26.28 1.15
CA GLY A 114 2.86 -27.56 1.29
C GLY A 114 3.66 -27.71 2.59
N PHE A 115 3.68 -26.69 3.45
CA PHE A 115 4.35 -26.71 4.75
C PHE A 115 3.68 -25.73 5.72
N THR A 116 3.95 -25.94 7.02
CA THR A 116 3.53 -25.02 8.08
C THR A 116 4.74 -24.30 8.67
N PRO A 117 4.81 -22.96 8.59
CA PRO A 117 5.80 -22.18 9.31
C PRO A 117 5.70 -22.43 10.83
N LYS A 118 6.82 -22.72 11.50
CA LYS A 118 6.84 -22.96 12.95
C LYS A 118 6.41 -21.71 13.73
N GLY A 119 5.57 -21.89 14.74
CA GLY A 119 5.16 -20.84 15.68
C GLY A 119 4.20 -19.80 15.08
N VAL A 120 3.52 -20.13 13.97
CA VAL A 120 2.58 -19.24 13.30
C VAL A 120 1.15 -19.75 13.53
N GLU A 121 0.34 -18.89 14.13
CA GLU A 121 -1.06 -19.20 14.48
C GLU A 121 -2.07 -18.59 13.52
N LYS A 122 -1.67 -17.55 12.77
CA LYS A 122 -2.57 -16.77 11.92
C LYS A 122 -2.07 -16.73 10.49
N PHE A 123 -2.99 -17.06 9.58
CA PHE A 123 -2.77 -17.09 8.15
C PHE A 123 -3.86 -16.29 7.45
N TRP A 124 -3.50 -15.68 6.33
CA TRP A 124 -4.43 -14.96 5.48
C TRP A 124 -4.23 -15.37 4.03
N LYS A 125 -5.32 -15.51 3.28
CA LYS A 125 -5.29 -15.84 1.86
C LYS A 125 -6.01 -14.78 1.06
N CYS A 126 -5.41 -14.37 -0.05
CA CYS A 126 -6.05 -13.46 -0.97
C CYS A 126 -7.22 -14.14 -1.69
N LYS A 127 -8.40 -13.52 -1.66
CA LYS A 127 -9.58 -14.01 -2.38
C LYS A 127 -9.41 -13.98 -3.90
N SER A 128 -8.54 -13.10 -4.42
CA SER A 128 -8.36 -12.88 -5.86
C SER A 128 -7.25 -13.75 -6.45
N CYS A 129 -6.04 -13.69 -5.90
CA CYS A 129 -4.89 -14.42 -6.46
C CYS A 129 -4.45 -15.65 -5.66
N GLY A 130 -5.14 -15.97 -4.55
CA GLY A 130 -4.83 -17.15 -3.73
C GLY A 130 -3.55 -17.07 -2.90
N LYS A 131 -2.77 -15.99 -2.99
CA LYS A 131 -1.52 -15.83 -2.23
C LYS A 131 -1.77 -15.88 -0.72
N VAL A 132 -0.95 -16.67 -0.02
CA VAL A 132 -1.01 -16.85 1.44
C VAL A 132 0.04 -15.99 2.15
N TYR A 133 -0.35 -15.40 3.27
CA TYR A 133 0.42 -14.49 4.11
C TYR A 133 0.40 -14.96 5.57
N TRP A 134 1.49 -14.70 6.28
CA TRP A 134 1.62 -14.93 7.72
C TRP A 134 2.69 -14.01 8.32
N LYS A 135 2.69 -13.85 9.65
CA LYS A 135 3.75 -13.13 10.37
C LYS A 135 4.96 -14.04 10.59
N GLY A 136 5.87 -14.05 9.64
CA GLY A 136 7.14 -14.78 9.71
C GLY A 136 8.35 -13.88 9.99
N SER A 137 9.55 -14.36 9.68
CA SER A 137 10.80 -13.58 9.76
C SER A 137 10.74 -12.25 9.00
N HIS A 138 10.06 -12.22 7.85
CA HIS A 138 9.84 -10.99 7.07
C HIS A 138 9.05 -9.91 7.81
N TRP A 139 8.19 -10.29 8.78
CA TRP A 139 7.40 -9.32 9.55
C TRP A 139 8.29 -8.37 10.35
N LYS A 140 9.43 -8.83 10.87
CA LYS A 140 10.37 -7.97 11.63
C LYS A 140 10.86 -6.79 10.81
N ASN A 141 11.15 -7.00 9.53
CA ASN A 141 11.56 -5.92 8.63
C ASN A 141 10.41 -4.99 8.30
N ILE A 142 9.20 -5.55 8.12
CA ILE A 142 7.99 -4.76 7.89
C ILE A 142 7.72 -3.84 9.09
N SER A 143 7.67 -4.39 10.29
CA SER A 143 7.46 -3.64 11.53
C SER A 143 8.50 -2.54 11.71
N ARG A 144 9.79 -2.82 11.47
CA ARG A 144 10.85 -1.81 11.58
C ARG A 144 10.62 -0.63 10.63
N GLN A 145 10.22 -0.90 9.39
CA GLN A 145 9.95 0.16 8.44
C GLN A 145 8.71 0.96 8.82
N ILE A 146 7.64 0.29 9.27
CA ILE A 146 6.44 0.95 9.77
C ILE A 146 6.78 1.86 10.95
N SER A 147 7.55 1.39 11.92
CA SER A 147 8.01 2.21 13.03
C SER A 147 8.76 3.46 12.54
N ARG A 148 9.60 3.37 11.51
CA ARG A 148 10.28 4.54 10.93
C ARG A 148 9.36 5.52 10.20
N LEU A 149 8.22 5.04 9.69
CA LEU A 149 7.23 5.88 9.00
C LEU A 149 6.34 6.63 9.99
N PHE A 150 6.04 6.04 11.16
CA PHE A 150 5.11 6.59 12.14
C PHE A 150 5.77 7.17 13.40
N ASN A 151 7.00 6.78 13.75
CA ASN A 151 7.77 7.42 14.81
C ASN A 151 8.64 8.52 14.19
N THR A 152 8.07 9.70 14.06
CA THR A 152 8.85 10.94 14.15
C THR A 152 9.12 11.18 15.63
N GLU A 153 10.25 10.66 16.15
CA GLU A 153 10.83 11.31 17.32
C GLU A 153 11.27 12.71 16.88
N SER A 154 10.76 13.69 17.61
CA SER A 154 11.22 15.07 17.65
C SER A 154 12.73 15.13 17.50
N THR A 155 13.23 15.76 16.44
CA THR A 155 14.47 16.53 16.59
C THR A 155 14.11 17.74 17.43
N CYS A 156 14.02 17.55 18.75
CA CYS A 156 14.25 18.64 19.67
C CYS A 156 15.69 19.08 19.43
N ASN A 157 15.85 20.32 18.97
CA ASN A 157 17.07 21.06 19.20
C ASN A 157 17.34 21.02 20.71
N ASP A 158 18.47 20.45 21.10
CA ASP A 158 19.09 20.76 22.37
C ASP A 158 20.54 21.16 22.09
N ALA A 159 20.75 22.49 22.21
CA ALA A 159 21.97 23.24 22.56
C ALA A 159 23.26 23.01 21.74
#